data_AF-A0A969INE2-F1
#
_entry.id   AF-A0A969INE2-F1
#
_cell.length_a   1.000
_cell.length_b   1.000
_cell.length_c   1.000
_cell.angle_alpha   90.00
_cell.angle_beta   90.00
_cell.angle_gamma   90.00
#
_symmetry.space_group_name_H-M   'P 1'
#
loop_
_entity.id
_entity.type
_entity.pdbx_description
1 polymer ?
#
loop_
_entity_poly.entity_id
_entity_poly.type
_entity_poly.pdbx_seq_one_letter_code
_entity_poly.pdbx_strand_id
1 'polypeptide(L)'
;MITVHFQGWASCRLATDPDPYDDPRGTLSSFRQLAYAGEPDLDRTIYFNNPPFVRSHCEPVGVTVRRVSNGLGEIAGHALVARRSICLTSLRSKGATMSSRPIRRSRSILHLRVGNGAGAVARAKLPADEAYPFPEYAPLPEGVPPSVIAAAIGRSDHLDVWRRRLAKLQGEIASASEDDKPGLEARIAMLGQEAIENGFLSVRFFFASMRWRNELNGPVIGDAAAVLGPQASTEQSWIADLWFGAFDADAQGFYCSGTLDIPESTEPPIMARFYRRRR
;
A
#
# COMPACT_ATOMS: atom_id res chain seq x y z
N MET A 1 -0.96 4.97 24.23
CA MET A 1 -0.82 4.37 22.88
C MET A 1 -0.71 5.50 21.88
N ILE A 2 0.22 5.40 20.93
CA ILE A 2 0.38 6.32 19.80
C ILE A 2 -0.24 5.69 18.56
N THR A 3 -1.09 6.42 17.86
CA THR A 3 -1.72 5.96 16.61
C THR A 3 -1.29 6.88 15.47
N VAL A 4 -0.69 6.29 14.43
CA VAL A 4 -0.30 6.97 13.21
C VAL A 4 -1.33 6.66 12.12
N HIS A 5 -2.05 7.67 11.66
CA HIS A 5 -3.01 7.55 10.55
C HIS A 5 -2.35 7.95 9.24
N PHE A 6 -2.54 7.13 8.21
CA PHE A 6 -1.96 7.37 6.89
C PHE A 6 -2.92 7.07 5.76
N GLN A 7 -2.68 7.72 4.62
CA GLN A 7 -3.40 7.42 3.39
C GLN A 7 -2.63 7.89 2.14
N GLY A 8 -2.95 7.29 1.00
CA GLY A 8 -2.47 7.69 -0.32
C GLY A 8 -2.48 6.53 -1.32
N TRP A 9 -1.96 6.76 -2.52
CA TRP A 9 -1.86 5.72 -3.55
C TRP A 9 -0.62 4.85 -3.32
N ALA A 10 -0.79 3.54 -3.41
CA ALA A 10 0.29 2.56 -3.39
C ALA A 10 0.34 1.82 -4.74
N SER A 11 1.54 1.41 -5.15
CA SER A 11 1.75 0.56 -6.31
C SER A 11 1.68 -0.91 -5.90
N CYS A 12 0.90 -1.69 -6.63
CA CYS A 12 0.76 -3.13 -6.51
C CYS A 12 1.55 -3.80 -7.63
N ARG A 13 2.65 -4.48 -7.30
CA ARG A 13 3.43 -5.26 -8.28
C ARG A 13 3.25 -6.75 -8.05
N LEU A 14 2.01 -7.16 -7.84
CA LEU A 14 1.59 -8.56 -7.66
C LEU A 14 0.98 -9.09 -8.96
N ALA A 15 1.22 -10.35 -9.29
CA ALA A 15 0.41 -11.05 -10.27
C ALA A 15 -1.03 -11.22 -9.71
N THR A 16 -2.01 -11.31 -10.61
CA THR A 16 -3.41 -11.37 -10.23
C THR A 16 -4.13 -12.53 -10.89
N ASP A 17 -5.17 -13.04 -10.25
CA ASP A 17 -5.87 -14.25 -10.70
C ASP A 17 -6.31 -14.14 -12.17
N PRO A 18 -6.13 -15.19 -13.00
CA PRO A 18 -5.67 -16.56 -12.73
C PRO A 18 -4.15 -16.78 -12.78
N ASP A 19 -3.33 -15.73 -12.90
CA ASP A 19 -1.88 -15.92 -12.99
C ASP A 19 -1.33 -16.64 -11.74
N PRO A 20 -0.28 -17.47 -11.88
CA PRO A 20 0.54 -17.85 -10.75
C PRO A 20 1.02 -16.62 -9.99
N TYR A 21 1.13 -16.74 -8.66
CA TYR A 21 1.53 -15.61 -7.80
C TYR A 21 2.94 -15.06 -8.11
N ASP A 22 3.77 -15.83 -8.81
CA ASP A 22 5.12 -15.51 -9.25
C ASP A 22 5.24 -15.29 -10.76
N ASP A 23 4.12 -15.12 -11.48
CA ASP A 23 4.16 -14.71 -12.88
C ASP A 23 4.84 -13.32 -12.99
N PRO A 24 5.95 -13.20 -13.75
CA PRO A 24 6.70 -11.96 -13.82
C PRO A 24 5.97 -10.87 -14.60
N ARG A 25 4.96 -11.21 -15.40
CA ARG A 25 4.31 -10.29 -16.35
C ARG A 25 2.81 -10.14 -16.16
N GLY A 26 2.14 -11.02 -15.41
CA GLY A 26 0.70 -11.00 -15.20
C GLY A 26 -0.10 -11.27 -16.49
N THR A 27 0.38 -12.20 -17.32
CA THR A 27 -0.07 -12.33 -18.71
C THR A 27 -1.52 -12.82 -18.85
N LEU A 28 -1.97 -13.69 -17.93
CA LEU A 28 -3.31 -14.29 -17.94
C LEU A 28 -4.30 -13.53 -17.04
N SER A 29 -3.88 -12.47 -16.36
CA SER A 29 -4.66 -11.68 -15.42
C SER A 29 -6.08 -11.37 -15.92
N SER A 30 -7.08 -11.78 -15.15
CA SER A 30 -8.49 -11.43 -15.40
C SER A 30 -8.78 -9.95 -15.18
N PHE A 31 -7.87 -9.24 -14.50
CA PHE A 31 -8.03 -7.83 -14.18
C PHE A 31 -7.15 -6.94 -15.07
N ARG A 32 -6.50 -7.51 -16.10
CA ARG A 32 -5.61 -6.79 -17.02
C ARG A 32 -4.43 -6.11 -16.30
N GLN A 33 -4.03 -6.62 -15.14
CA GLN A 33 -2.80 -6.19 -14.48
C GLN A 33 -1.63 -6.95 -15.12
N LEU A 34 -1.01 -6.32 -16.10
CA LEU A 34 0.14 -6.85 -16.84
C LEU A 34 1.32 -5.90 -16.67
N ALA A 35 2.56 -6.37 -16.77
CA ALA A 35 3.71 -5.53 -17.06
C ALA A 35 3.89 -5.41 -18.59
N TYR A 36 3.97 -4.20 -19.12
CA TYR A 36 4.12 -3.93 -20.56
C TYR A 36 5.59 -3.88 -20.99
N ALA A 37 5.84 -3.94 -22.30
CA ALA A 37 7.19 -3.78 -22.84
C ALA A 37 7.86 -2.50 -22.29
N GLY A 38 9.15 -2.60 -21.93
CA GLY A 38 9.90 -1.54 -21.26
C GLY A 38 9.66 -1.43 -19.73
N GLU A 39 8.64 -2.09 -19.18
CA GLU A 39 8.38 -2.10 -17.74
C GLU A 39 9.13 -3.24 -17.03
N PRO A 40 9.62 -3.03 -15.79
CA PRO A 40 10.20 -4.10 -14.99
C PRO A 40 9.17 -5.19 -14.65
N ASP A 41 9.65 -6.40 -14.37
CA ASP A 41 8.82 -7.52 -13.95
C ASP A 41 8.15 -7.28 -12.59
N LEU A 42 6.98 -7.88 -12.40
CA LEU A 42 6.28 -7.91 -11.13
C LEU A 42 7.16 -8.60 -10.08
N ASP A 43 7.55 -7.84 -9.05
CA ASP A 43 8.51 -8.25 -8.02
C ASP A 43 7.82 -8.76 -6.75
N ARG A 44 6.50 -8.96 -6.83
CA ARG A 44 5.61 -9.38 -5.75
C ARG A 44 5.63 -8.43 -4.57
N THR A 45 5.78 -7.13 -4.82
CA THR A 45 5.86 -6.11 -3.76
C THR A 45 4.76 -5.07 -3.91
N ILE A 46 4.17 -4.67 -2.78
CA ILE A 46 3.34 -3.47 -2.70
C ILE A 46 4.22 -2.32 -2.19
N TYR A 47 4.36 -1.28 -3.01
CA TYR A 47 5.14 -0.09 -2.73
C TYR A 47 4.24 1.05 -2.29
N PHE A 48 4.41 1.52 -1.06
CA PHE A 48 3.68 2.68 -0.55
C PHE A 48 4.31 3.99 -1.01
N ASN A 49 5.61 3.96 -1.32
CA ASN A 49 6.40 5.09 -1.79
C ASN A 49 7.55 4.54 -2.68
N ASN A 50 7.97 5.34 -3.66
CA ASN A 50 9.13 5.08 -4.54
C ASN A 50 9.12 3.68 -5.20
N PRO A 51 8.06 3.30 -5.94
CA PRO A 51 8.09 2.07 -6.72
C PRO A 51 9.20 2.14 -7.79
N PRO A 52 9.70 0.98 -8.27
CA PRO A 52 10.73 0.93 -9.31
C PRO A 52 10.24 1.51 -10.64
N PHE A 53 8.92 1.60 -10.83
CA PHE A 53 8.30 2.11 -12.05
C PHE A 53 6.95 2.75 -11.75
N VAL A 54 6.62 3.84 -12.45
CA VAL A 54 5.31 4.50 -12.40
C VAL A 54 4.87 4.80 -13.83
N ARG A 55 3.63 4.41 -14.15
CA ARG A 55 3.04 4.70 -15.46
C ARG A 55 2.64 6.17 -15.60
N SER A 56 2.82 6.70 -16.80
CA SER A 56 2.34 8.04 -17.14
C SER A 56 0.82 8.16 -16.98
N HIS A 57 0.38 9.36 -16.59
CA HIS A 57 -1.04 9.73 -16.42
C HIS A 57 -1.84 8.90 -15.42
N CYS A 58 -1.15 8.22 -14.52
CA CYS A 58 -1.73 7.55 -13.36
C CYS A 58 -1.65 8.44 -12.11
N GLU A 59 -2.33 8.04 -11.05
CA GLU A 59 -2.22 8.74 -9.77
C GLU A 59 -0.80 8.66 -9.22
N PRO A 60 -0.29 9.75 -8.62
CA PRO A 60 1.04 9.74 -8.05
C PRO A 60 1.10 8.78 -6.86
N VAL A 61 1.97 7.78 -6.96
CA VAL A 61 2.24 6.85 -5.86
C VAL A 61 2.87 7.61 -4.68
N GLY A 62 2.28 7.46 -3.50
CA GLY A 62 2.75 8.04 -2.27
C GLY A 62 1.72 7.97 -1.15
N VAL A 63 2.03 7.18 -0.12
CA VAL A 63 1.29 7.15 1.15
C VAL A 63 1.94 8.09 2.15
N THR A 64 1.12 8.94 2.75
CA THR A 64 1.54 10.00 3.68
C THR A 64 0.84 9.86 5.03
N VAL A 65 1.55 10.21 6.10
CA VAL A 65 0.93 10.36 7.42
C VAL A 65 0.07 11.61 7.43
N ARG A 66 -1.22 11.42 7.75
CA ARG A 66 -2.20 12.51 7.83
C ARG A 66 -2.35 13.04 9.25
N ARG A 67 -2.26 12.14 10.22
CA ARG A 67 -2.49 12.47 11.63
C ARG A 67 -1.70 11.55 12.53
N VAL A 68 -1.24 12.09 13.66
CA VAL A 68 -0.73 11.29 14.78
C VAL A 68 -1.52 11.66 16.01
N SER A 69 -1.99 10.67 16.75
CA SER A 69 -2.78 10.87 17.97
C SER A 69 -2.30 9.97 19.09
N ASN A 70 -2.68 10.29 20.32
CA ASN A 70 -2.56 9.42 21.48
C ASN A 70 -3.92 9.31 22.19
N GLY A 71 -3.95 8.64 23.35
CA GLY A 71 -5.17 8.48 24.15
C GLY A 71 -5.80 9.79 24.64
N LEU A 72 -5.15 10.94 24.47
CA LEU A 72 -5.63 12.27 24.86
C LEU A 72 -6.09 13.13 23.67
N GLY A 73 -5.81 12.71 22.44
CA GLY A 73 -6.17 13.45 21.23
C GLY A 73 -5.06 13.52 20.19
N GLU A 74 -5.22 14.43 19.23
CA GLU A 74 -4.24 14.64 18.16
C GLU A 74 -2.97 15.34 18.68
N ILE A 75 -1.81 14.86 18.26
CA ILE A 75 -0.51 15.46 18.56
C ILE A 75 -0.17 16.45 17.45
N ALA A 76 -0.61 17.69 17.62
CA ALA A 76 -0.35 18.76 16.66
C ALA A 76 1.17 18.96 16.43
N GLY A 77 1.57 19.13 15.16
CA GLY A 77 2.96 19.38 14.80
C GLY A 77 3.90 18.16 14.93
N HIS A 78 3.37 16.95 15.09
CA HIS A 78 4.20 15.74 15.15
C HIS A 78 5.08 15.61 13.89
N ALA A 79 6.37 15.26 14.07
CA ALA A 79 7.38 15.25 13.01
C ALA A 79 7.06 14.33 11.81
N LEU A 80 6.12 13.41 11.99
CA LEU A 80 5.64 12.49 10.95
C LEU A 80 4.58 13.10 10.03
N VAL A 81 3.79 14.07 10.51
CA VAL A 81 2.64 14.61 9.77
C VAL A 81 3.09 15.30 8.48
N ALA A 82 2.34 15.07 7.40
CA ALA A 82 2.59 15.62 6.06
C ALA A 82 3.93 15.19 5.41
N ARG A 83 4.60 14.16 5.96
CA ARG A 83 5.77 13.54 5.33
C ARG A 83 5.37 12.28 4.54
N ARG A 84 6.07 12.04 3.42
CA ARG A 84 6.01 10.77 2.64
C ARG A 84 6.83 9.70 3.32
N SER A 85 6.44 9.38 4.55
CA SER A 85 7.32 8.75 5.52
C SER A 85 7.02 7.30 5.81
N ILE A 86 5.89 6.77 5.36
CA ILE A 86 5.58 5.35 5.54
C ILE A 86 6.05 4.57 4.32
N CYS A 87 7.21 3.94 4.45
CA CYS A 87 7.70 2.95 3.51
C CYS A 87 7.32 1.57 4.04
N LEU A 88 6.09 1.14 3.78
CA LEU A 88 5.76 -0.28 3.86
C LEU A 88 6.52 -0.95 2.70
N THR A 89 7.63 -1.61 3.05
CA THR A 89 8.75 -1.83 2.13
C THR A 89 8.55 -3.08 1.30
N SER A 90 7.72 -4.00 1.78
CA SER A 90 7.12 -5.01 0.94
C SER A 90 6.07 -5.76 1.72
N LEU A 91 4.94 -6.01 1.08
CA LEU A 91 4.24 -7.26 1.31
C LEU A 91 4.69 -8.22 0.22
N ARG A 92 5.67 -9.07 0.52
CA ARG A 92 6.00 -10.17 -0.39
C ARG A 92 4.98 -11.27 -0.17
N SER A 93 4.16 -11.47 -1.19
CA SER A 93 3.19 -12.55 -1.25
C SER A 93 3.80 -13.79 -1.90
N LYS A 94 3.78 -14.93 -1.20
CA LYS A 94 3.91 -16.26 -1.82
C LYS A 94 2.54 -16.94 -1.76
N GLY A 95 1.95 -17.25 -2.90
CA GLY A 95 0.64 -17.91 -2.99
C GLY A 95 -0.60 -17.01 -2.87
N ALA A 96 -0.45 -15.69 -2.74
CA ALA A 96 -1.58 -14.75 -2.86
C ALA A 96 -1.55 -14.09 -4.25
N THR A 97 -2.53 -14.44 -5.07
CA THR A 97 -3.02 -13.59 -6.16
C THR A 97 -4.00 -12.59 -5.56
N MET A 98 -4.08 -11.37 -6.10
CA MET A 98 -5.33 -10.62 -5.90
C MET A 98 -6.44 -11.45 -6.57
N SER A 99 -7.41 -11.91 -5.79
CA SER A 99 -8.54 -12.69 -6.30
C SER A 99 -9.82 -12.24 -5.60
N SER A 100 -10.96 -12.40 -6.28
CA SER A 100 -12.29 -12.24 -5.68
C SER A 100 -12.66 -13.39 -4.74
N ARG A 101 -11.82 -14.42 -4.62
CA ARG A 101 -12.05 -15.59 -3.78
C ARG A 101 -11.22 -15.47 -2.48
N PRO A 102 -11.69 -16.07 -1.37
CA PRO A 102 -10.89 -16.12 -0.16
C PRO A 102 -9.55 -16.81 -0.45
N ILE A 103 -8.45 -16.06 -0.34
CA ILE A 103 -7.10 -16.59 -0.54
C ILE A 103 -6.83 -17.55 0.61
N ARG A 104 -6.86 -18.86 0.34
CA ARG A 104 -6.76 -19.89 1.39
C ARG A 104 -5.36 -20.01 2.01
N ARG A 105 -4.33 -19.44 1.38
CA ARG A 105 -2.92 -19.54 1.80
C ARG A 105 -2.10 -18.33 1.33
N SER A 106 -2.41 -17.13 1.82
CA SER A 106 -1.52 -15.98 1.60
C SER A 106 -0.29 -16.10 2.51
N ARG A 107 0.91 -15.90 1.95
CA ARG A 107 2.14 -15.78 2.74
C ARG A 107 2.68 -14.38 2.61
N SER A 108 2.40 -13.54 3.59
CA SER A 108 2.65 -12.11 3.53
C SER A 108 3.64 -11.71 4.62
N ILE A 109 4.83 -11.27 4.22
CA ILE A 109 5.77 -10.64 5.14
C ILE A 109 5.47 -9.15 5.15
N LEU A 110 4.98 -8.60 6.27
CA LEU A 110 4.74 -7.16 6.39
C LEU A 110 5.95 -6.49 7.03
N HIS A 111 6.69 -5.70 6.24
CA HIS A 111 7.75 -4.83 6.73
C HIS A 111 7.27 -3.38 6.70
N LEU A 112 7.07 -2.80 7.88
CA LEU A 112 6.61 -1.43 8.01
C LEU A 112 7.78 -0.55 8.44
N ARG A 113 8.08 0.49 7.65
CA ARG A 113 9.03 1.55 7.99
C ARG A 113 8.32 2.90 8.02
N VAL A 114 8.56 3.69 9.06
CA VAL A 114 8.07 5.08 9.22
C VAL A 114 9.27 6.00 9.42
N GLY A 115 9.30 7.20 8.82
CA GLY A 115 10.40 8.16 8.99
C GLY A 115 10.00 9.62 8.98
N ASN A 116 10.95 10.55 8.99
CA ASN A 116 10.67 11.99 8.93
C ASN A 116 11.74 12.77 8.14
N GLY A 117 12.52 12.08 7.30
CA GLY A 117 13.67 12.64 6.58
C GLY A 117 14.94 12.74 7.44
N ALA A 118 14.81 12.95 8.76
CA ALA A 118 15.92 12.92 9.71
C ALA A 118 16.27 11.49 10.16
N GLY A 119 15.29 10.58 10.14
CA GLY A 119 15.48 9.18 10.46
C GLY A 119 14.33 8.31 10.01
N ALA A 120 14.45 7.01 10.27
CA ALA A 120 13.37 6.06 10.09
C ALA A 120 13.45 4.93 11.13
N VAL A 121 12.30 4.42 11.49
CA VAL A 121 12.11 3.24 12.32
C VAL A 121 11.37 2.19 11.51
N ALA A 122 11.74 0.92 11.65
CA ALA A 122 11.09 -0.20 10.99
C ALA A 122 10.77 -1.33 11.96
N ARG A 123 9.68 -2.04 11.70
CA ARG A 123 9.30 -3.25 12.41
C ARG A 123 8.62 -4.22 11.45
N ALA A 124 8.92 -5.50 11.64
CA ALA A 124 8.37 -6.60 10.85
C ALA A 124 7.49 -7.52 11.71
N LYS A 125 6.66 -8.35 11.07
CA LYS A 125 6.00 -9.49 11.72
C LYS A 125 6.94 -10.71 11.73
N LEU A 126 6.92 -11.46 12.83
CA LEU A 126 7.62 -12.73 13.03
C LEU A 126 6.60 -13.90 13.21
N PRO A 127 6.93 -15.12 12.76
CA PRO A 127 8.13 -15.43 11.97
C PRO A 127 8.03 -14.79 10.58
N ALA A 128 9.15 -14.26 10.07
CA ALA A 128 9.25 -13.79 8.69
C ALA A 128 9.41 -14.99 7.71
N ASP A 129 8.89 -16.16 8.08
CA ASP A 129 9.09 -17.39 7.34
C ASP A 129 8.20 -17.41 6.09
N GLU A 130 8.83 -17.29 4.92
CA GLU A 130 8.19 -17.41 3.60
C GLU A 130 7.53 -18.79 3.36
N ALA A 131 7.84 -19.80 4.18
CA ALA A 131 7.26 -21.14 4.11
C ALA A 131 5.94 -21.27 4.90
N TYR A 132 5.68 -20.40 5.86
CA TYR A 132 4.51 -20.52 6.75
C TYR A 132 3.23 -20.07 6.03
N PRO A 133 2.14 -20.87 6.00
CA PRO A 133 0.85 -20.40 5.54
C PRO A 133 0.28 -19.44 6.57
N PHE A 134 -0.09 -18.22 6.17
CA PHE A 134 -0.69 -17.27 7.08
C PHE A 134 -2.20 -17.09 6.76
N PRO A 135 -3.06 -18.01 7.23
CA PRO A 135 -4.51 -17.97 6.98
C PRO A 135 -5.18 -16.71 7.53
N GLU A 136 -4.57 -16.02 8.50
CA GLU A 136 -5.07 -14.74 9.04
C GLU A 136 -4.98 -13.56 8.06
N TYR A 137 -4.37 -13.75 6.88
CA TYR A 137 -4.24 -12.73 5.82
C TYR A 137 -5.26 -12.91 4.69
N ALA A 138 -6.26 -13.78 4.87
CA ALA A 138 -7.44 -13.70 4.02
C ALA A 138 -8.04 -12.31 4.21
N PRO A 139 -8.22 -11.50 3.14
CA PRO A 139 -8.88 -10.22 3.28
C PRO A 139 -10.23 -10.44 3.95
N LEU A 140 -10.51 -9.69 5.01
CA LEU A 140 -11.83 -9.71 5.61
C LEU A 140 -12.81 -9.26 4.52
N PRO A 141 -13.89 -10.01 4.23
CA PRO A 141 -14.85 -9.70 3.16
C PRO A 141 -15.76 -8.51 3.53
N GLU A 142 -15.27 -7.59 4.35
CA GLU A 142 -16.00 -6.41 4.77
C GLU A 142 -16.18 -5.51 3.55
N GLY A 143 -17.32 -5.68 2.87
CA GLY A 143 -17.66 -4.93 1.67
C GLY A 143 -17.76 -3.45 2.01
N VAL A 144 -16.70 -2.69 1.73
CA VAL A 144 -16.74 -1.24 1.85
C VAL A 144 -17.65 -0.68 0.75
N PRO A 145 -18.68 0.09 1.08
CA PRO A 145 -19.56 0.66 0.07
C PRO A 145 -18.77 1.49 -0.96
N PRO A 146 -19.11 1.42 -2.26
CA PRO A 146 -18.50 2.24 -3.30
C PRO A 146 -18.43 3.74 -2.97
N SER A 147 -19.42 4.26 -2.23
CA SER A 147 -19.47 5.65 -1.78
C SER A 147 -18.34 6.03 -0.81
N VAL A 148 -17.90 5.10 0.04
CA VAL A 148 -16.77 5.33 0.96
C VAL A 148 -15.46 5.41 0.18
N ILE A 149 -15.27 4.54 -0.82
CA ILE A 149 -14.14 4.58 -1.74
C ILE A 149 -14.15 5.91 -2.49
N ALA A 150 -15.30 6.27 -3.07
CA ALA A 150 -15.44 7.50 -3.85
C ALA A 150 -15.16 8.75 -3.02
N ALA A 151 -15.63 8.80 -1.77
CA ALA A 151 -15.35 9.89 -0.84
C ALA A 151 -13.86 9.97 -0.49
N ALA A 152 -13.19 8.83 -0.29
CA ALA A 152 -11.77 8.79 0.06
C ALA A 152 -10.87 9.32 -1.07
N ILE A 153 -11.21 9.04 -2.33
CA ILE A 153 -10.42 9.45 -3.49
C ILE A 153 -10.95 10.70 -4.21
N GLY A 154 -12.11 11.22 -3.81
CA GLY A 154 -12.73 12.40 -4.39
C GLY A 154 -13.37 12.20 -5.77
N ARG A 155 -13.72 10.97 -6.16
CA ARG A 155 -14.34 10.65 -7.47
C ARG A 155 -15.08 9.32 -7.45
N SER A 156 -16.15 9.22 -8.24
CA SER A 156 -16.98 8.01 -8.34
C SER A 156 -16.96 7.34 -9.72
N ASP A 157 -16.55 8.05 -10.78
CA ASP A 157 -16.52 7.52 -12.15
C ASP A 157 -15.07 7.15 -12.56
N HIS A 158 -14.75 5.87 -12.41
CA HIS A 158 -13.44 5.36 -12.83
C HIS A 158 -13.30 5.22 -14.35
N LEU A 159 -14.41 4.96 -15.04
CA LEU A 159 -14.41 4.82 -16.51
C LEU A 159 -14.02 6.14 -17.18
N ASP A 160 -14.49 7.26 -16.63
CA ASP A 160 -14.10 8.61 -17.05
C ASP A 160 -12.59 8.89 -16.80
N VAL A 161 -11.99 8.37 -15.72
CA VAL A 161 -10.53 8.43 -15.51
C VAL A 161 -9.79 7.72 -16.65
N TRP A 162 -10.24 6.52 -17.01
CA TRP A 162 -9.61 5.73 -18.06
C TRP A 162 -9.80 6.33 -19.45
N ARG A 163 -10.97 6.89 -19.76
CA ARG A 163 -11.21 7.62 -21.03
C ARG A 163 -10.29 8.82 -21.18
N ARG A 164 -10.13 9.62 -20.12
CA ARG A 164 -9.17 10.74 -20.13
C ARG A 164 -7.74 10.26 -20.29
N ARG A 165 -7.36 9.17 -19.63
CA ARG A 165 -6.02 8.60 -19.73
C ARG A 165 -5.73 8.10 -21.13
N LEU A 166 -6.67 7.36 -21.73
CA LEU A 166 -6.61 6.89 -23.11
C LEU A 166 -6.39 8.06 -24.08
N ALA A 167 -7.17 9.14 -23.96
CA ALA A 167 -7.03 10.31 -24.83
C ALA A 167 -5.63 10.95 -24.73
N LYS A 168 -5.04 11.01 -23.54
CA LYS A 168 -3.66 11.51 -23.36
C LYS A 168 -2.64 10.59 -24.01
N LEU A 169 -2.73 9.28 -23.78
CA LEU A 169 -1.80 8.31 -24.35
C LEU A 169 -1.86 8.28 -25.89
N GLN A 170 -3.05 8.40 -26.47
CA GLN A 170 -3.25 8.52 -27.92
C GLN A 170 -2.61 9.80 -28.48
N GLY A 171 -2.53 10.88 -27.70
CA GLY A 171 -1.82 12.10 -28.11
C GLY A 171 -0.29 11.97 -28.04
N GLU A 172 0.24 11.07 -27.24
CA GLU A 172 1.68 10.90 -26.99
C GLU A 172 2.35 9.89 -27.91
N ILE A 173 1.60 8.89 -28.41
CA ILE A 173 2.19 7.78 -29.17
C ILE A 173 2.96 8.23 -30.42
N ALA A 174 2.52 9.32 -31.07
CA ALA A 174 3.17 9.83 -32.28
C ALA A 174 4.58 10.40 -32.01
N SER A 175 4.85 10.85 -30.78
CA SER A 175 6.15 11.41 -30.36
C SER A 175 6.94 10.48 -29.43
N ALA A 176 6.42 9.29 -29.14
CA ALA A 176 7.10 8.29 -28.32
C ALA A 176 8.35 7.72 -29.01
N SER A 177 9.35 7.33 -28.21
CA SER A 177 10.52 6.62 -28.70
C SER A 177 10.15 5.23 -29.22
N GLU A 178 10.96 4.64 -30.11
CA GLU A 178 10.72 3.27 -30.60
C GLU A 178 10.71 2.24 -29.46
N ASP A 179 11.47 2.47 -28.39
CA ASP A 179 11.52 1.60 -27.23
C ASP A 179 10.23 1.69 -26.38
N ASP A 180 9.60 2.86 -26.29
CA ASP A 180 8.40 3.10 -25.49
C ASP A 180 7.10 2.73 -26.22
N LYS A 181 7.11 2.79 -27.57
CA LYS A 181 5.92 2.58 -28.41
C LYS A 181 5.19 1.27 -28.12
N PRO A 182 5.85 0.09 -28.04
CA PRO A 182 5.13 -1.16 -27.81
C PRO A 182 4.37 -1.18 -26.47
N GLY A 183 4.94 -0.58 -25.42
CA GLY A 183 4.28 -0.48 -24.12
C GLY A 183 3.08 0.48 -24.15
N LEU A 184 3.22 1.62 -24.82
CA LEU A 184 2.14 2.58 -25.03
C LEU A 184 1.00 2.01 -25.88
N GLU A 185 1.31 1.32 -26.98
CA GLU A 185 0.32 0.68 -27.84
C GLU A 185 -0.51 -0.36 -27.08
N ALA A 186 0.15 -1.21 -26.29
CA ALA A 186 -0.54 -2.21 -25.48
C ALA A 186 -1.45 -1.57 -24.41
N ARG A 187 -1.02 -0.46 -23.79
CA ARG A 187 -1.84 0.32 -22.85
C ARG A 187 -3.05 0.96 -23.52
N ILE A 188 -2.85 1.59 -24.68
CA ILE A 188 -3.92 2.20 -25.48
C ILE A 188 -4.95 1.16 -25.89
N ALA A 189 -4.49 0.00 -26.38
CA ALA A 189 -5.36 -1.09 -26.78
C ALA A 189 -6.21 -1.60 -25.60
N MET A 190 -5.59 -1.81 -24.43
CA MET A 190 -6.29 -2.27 -23.23
C MET A 190 -7.34 -1.25 -22.77
N LEU A 191 -6.96 0.01 -22.58
CA LEU A 191 -7.88 1.06 -22.13
C LEU A 191 -9.00 1.32 -23.17
N GLY A 192 -8.68 1.21 -24.46
CA GLY A 192 -9.66 1.31 -25.55
C GLY A 192 -10.70 0.20 -25.50
N GLN A 193 -10.26 -1.05 -25.30
CA GLN A 193 -11.17 -2.19 -25.16
C GLN A 193 -12.09 -2.02 -23.95
N GLU A 194 -11.53 -1.64 -22.80
CA GLU A 194 -12.31 -1.42 -21.58
C GLU A 194 -13.29 -0.25 -21.72
N ALA A 195 -12.93 0.80 -22.46
CA ALA A 195 -13.84 1.90 -22.76
C ALA A 195 -15.04 1.46 -23.62
N ILE A 196 -14.82 0.54 -24.57
CA ILE A 196 -15.88 -0.06 -25.42
C ILE A 196 -16.78 -0.98 -24.59
N GLU A 197 -16.17 -1.81 -23.74
CA GLU A 197 -16.88 -2.76 -22.87
C GLU A 197 -17.55 -2.09 -21.66
N ASN A 198 -17.49 -0.76 -21.55
CA ASN A 198 -17.95 0.01 -20.39
C ASN A 198 -17.36 -0.51 -19.05
N GLY A 199 -16.11 -0.96 -19.07
CA GLY A 199 -15.37 -1.40 -17.88
C GLY A 199 -15.85 -2.71 -17.27
N PHE A 200 -16.39 -3.63 -18.09
CA PHE A 200 -17.20 -4.76 -17.65
C PHE A 200 -16.62 -5.56 -16.46
N LEU A 201 -15.32 -5.90 -16.48
CA LEU A 201 -14.68 -6.63 -15.37
C LEU A 201 -13.75 -5.75 -14.55
N SER A 202 -12.90 -4.96 -15.19
CA SER A 202 -11.82 -4.23 -14.51
C SER A 202 -12.31 -3.05 -13.65
N VAL A 203 -13.31 -2.28 -14.12
CA VAL A 203 -13.92 -1.17 -13.36
C VAL A 203 -14.72 -1.70 -12.16
N ARG A 204 -15.23 -2.94 -12.20
CA ARG A 204 -15.88 -3.56 -11.04
C ARG A 204 -14.90 -3.78 -9.88
N PHE A 205 -13.64 -4.11 -10.19
CA PHE A 205 -12.61 -4.28 -9.17
C PHE A 205 -12.11 -2.97 -8.58
N PHE A 206 -12.40 -1.83 -9.21
CA PHE A 206 -12.15 -0.53 -8.60
C PHE A 206 -12.82 -0.41 -7.22
N PHE A 207 -14.03 -0.96 -7.08
CA PHE A 207 -14.75 -0.96 -5.81
C PHE A 207 -14.43 -2.17 -4.92
N ALA A 208 -13.55 -3.08 -5.35
CA ALA A 208 -13.03 -4.10 -4.46
C ALA A 208 -12.24 -3.43 -3.34
N SER A 209 -12.41 -3.95 -2.13
CA SER A 209 -11.66 -3.52 -0.97
C SER A 209 -11.11 -4.71 -0.21
N MET A 210 -9.97 -4.49 0.43
CA MET A 210 -9.28 -5.46 1.25
C MET A 210 -8.84 -4.80 2.54
N ARG A 211 -9.00 -5.50 3.65
CA ARG A 211 -8.50 -5.07 4.94
C ARG A 211 -7.53 -6.10 5.50
N TRP A 212 -6.34 -5.65 5.89
CA TRP A 212 -5.31 -6.46 6.53
C TRP A 212 -4.95 -5.90 7.89
N ARG A 213 -5.15 -6.69 8.94
CA ARG A 213 -4.73 -6.35 10.28
C ARG A 213 -3.58 -7.25 10.72
N ASN A 214 -2.46 -6.64 11.09
CA ASN A 214 -1.21 -7.34 11.34
C ASN A 214 -0.58 -6.91 12.65
N GLU A 215 -0.16 -7.90 13.44
CA GLU A 215 0.69 -7.69 14.60
C GLU A 215 2.17 -7.70 14.18
N LEU A 216 2.88 -6.60 14.41
CA LEU A 216 4.31 -6.44 14.18
C LEU A 216 5.04 -6.67 15.50
N ASN A 217 5.56 -7.88 15.69
CA ASN A 217 6.20 -8.36 16.92
C ASN A 217 7.72 -8.56 16.76
N GLY A 218 8.29 -8.28 15.58
CA GLY A 218 9.73 -8.34 15.35
C GLY A 218 10.52 -7.25 16.09
N PRO A 219 11.86 -7.31 16.06
CA PRO A 219 12.68 -6.26 16.65
C PRO A 219 12.44 -4.92 15.95
N VAL A 220 12.51 -3.84 16.72
CA VAL A 220 12.48 -2.48 16.19
C VAL A 220 13.86 -2.12 15.67
N ILE A 221 13.94 -1.69 14.41
CA ILE A 221 15.17 -1.28 13.73
C ILE A 221 15.14 0.25 13.55
N GLY A 222 16.18 0.95 14.01
CA GLY A 222 16.30 2.41 13.94
C GLY A 222 15.90 3.13 15.23
N ASP A 223 15.97 4.46 15.23
CA ASP A 223 15.69 5.29 16.41
C ASP A 223 14.19 5.60 16.52
N ALA A 224 13.47 4.70 17.20
CA ALA A 224 12.05 4.88 17.48
C ALA A 224 11.76 6.15 18.27
N ALA A 225 12.63 6.54 19.21
CA ALA A 225 12.41 7.71 20.06
C ALA A 225 12.51 9.01 19.25
N ALA A 226 13.46 9.11 18.32
CA ALA A 226 13.60 10.27 17.44
C ALA A 226 12.48 10.38 16.39
N VAL A 227 11.84 9.27 16.02
CA VAL A 227 10.84 9.23 14.95
C VAL A 227 9.39 9.24 15.47
N LEU A 228 9.11 8.44 16.50
CA LEU A 228 7.78 8.22 17.09
C LEU A 228 7.61 8.94 18.44
N GLY A 229 8.69 9.51 18.98
CA GLY A 229 8.72 10.10 20.32
C GLY A 229 9.18 9.10 21.39
N PRO A 230 9.68 9.59 22.53
CA PRO A 230 10.27 8.77 23.60
C PRO A 230 9.26 7.85 24.31
N GLN A 231 7.97 8.08 24.09
CA GLN A 231 6.89 7.29 24.69
C GLN A 231 6.59 6.02 23.88
N ALA A 232 7.11 5.85 22.65
CA ALA A 232 6.83 4.68 21.83
C ALA A 232 7.50 3.42 22.39
N SER A 233 6.74 2.34 22.59
CA SER A 233 7.28 1.06 23.01
C SER A 233 8.04 0.36 21.87
N THR A 234 9.27 -0.08 22.15
CA THR A 234 10.05 -0.95 21.27
C THR A 234 9.85 -2.43 21.57
N GLU A 235 9.36 -2.75 22.77
CA GLU A 235 9.22 -4.13 23.26
C GLU A 235 7.86 -4.75 22.88
N GLN A 236 6.77 -4.01 23.10
CA GLN A 236 5.41 -4.52 22.84
C GLN A 236 5.07 -4.47 21.36
N SER A 237 4.36 -5.46 20.84
CA SER A 237 3.95 -5.52 19.43
C SER A 237 3.19 -4.27 18.97
N TRP A 238 3.41 -3.88 17.72
CA TRP A 238 2.60 -2.84 17.07
C TRP A 238 1.46 -3.48 16.27
N ILE A 239 0.36 -2.76 16.06
CA ILE A 239 -0.74 -3.24 15.21
C ILE A 239 -0.84 -2.35 13.98
N ALA A 240 -0.64 -2.93 12.80
CA ALA A 240 -0.90 -2.27 11.52
C ALA A 240 -2.26 -2.71 10.99
N ASP A 241 -3.20 -1.77 10.84
CA ASP A 241 -4.49 -1.98 10.18
C ASP A 241 -4.48 -1.25 8.85
N LEU A 242 -4.48 -2.02 7.76
CA LEU A 242 -4.34 -1.55 6.39
C LEU A 242 -5.64 -1.78 5.66
N TRP A 243 -6.11 -0.75 5.00
CA TRP A 243 -7.21 -0.81 4.06
C TRP A 243 -6.69 -0.48 2.66
N PHE A 244 -7.16 -1.25 1.68
CA PHE A 244 -6.90 -1.07 0.27
C PHE A 244 -8.23 -1.02 -0.48
N GLY A 245 -8.35 -0.10 -1.44
CA GLY A 245 -9.50 0.01 -2.32
C GLY A 245 -9.16 0.85 -3.55
N ALA A 246 -10.14 1.15 -4.41
CA ALA A 246 -9.91 1.92 -5.65
C ALA A 246 -8.83 1.28 -6.54
N PHE A 247 -8.88 -0.04 -6.75
CA PHE A 247 -7.88 -0.73 -7.56
C PHE A 247 -7.95 -0.31 -9.03
N ASP A 248 -6.86 0.27 -9.54
CA ASP A 248 -6.68 0.71 -10.92
C ASP A 248 -5.65 -0.20 -11.61
N ALA A 249 -6.15 -1.09 -12.46
CA ALA A 249 -5.34 -2.09 -13.14
C ALA A 249 -4.30 -1.47 -14.10
N ASP A 250 -4.66 -0.39 -14.80
CA ASP A 250 -3.69 0.31 -15.64
C ASP A 250 -2.68 1.09 -14.79
N ALA A 251 -3.02 1.59 -13.60
CA ALA A 251 -2.00 2.19 -12.73
C ALA A 251 -1.12 1.16 -12.00
N GLN A 252 -1.50 -0.14 -12.03
CA GLN A 252 -0.98 -1.16 -11.12
C GLN A 252 -0.98 -0.64 -9.68
N GLY A 253 -2.11 -0.11 -9.21
CA GLY A 253 -2.16 0.59 -7.94
C GLY A 253 -3.52 0.57 -7.28
N PHE A 254 -3.53 0.87 -5.99
CA PHE A 254 -4.74 1.05 -5.20
C PHE A 254 -4.56 2.20 -4.23
N TYR A 255 -5.67 2.77 -3.81
CA TYR A 255 -5.67 3.67 -2.67
C TYR A 255 -5.53 2.86 -1.39
N CYS A 256 -4.65 3.32 -0.51
CA CYS A 256 -4.42 2.75 0.80
C CYS A 256 -4.78 3.78 1.88
N SER A 257 -5.42 3.31 2.95
CA SER A 257 -5.51 4.05 4.22
C SER A 257 -5.31 3.10 5.39
N GLY A 258 -5.00 3.62 6.58
CA GLY A 258 -4.82 2.73 7.71
C GLY A 258 -4.33 3.42 8.98
N THR A 259 -4.10 2.58 9.98
CA THR A 259 -3.50 2.95 11.25
C THR A 259 -2.30 2.08 11.57
N LEU A 260 -1.34 2.68 12.26
CA LEU A 260 -0.31 1.97 13.00
C LEU A 260 -0.44 2.35 14.47
N ASP A 261 -0.86 1.38 15.28
CA ASP A 261 -0.99 1.51 16.72
C ASP A 261 0.27 1.00 17.41
N ILE A 262 0.91 1.89 18.15
CA ILE A 262 2.16 1.67 18.87
C ILE A 262 1.86 1.81 20.37
N PRO A 263 2.07 0.77 21.19
CA PRO A 263 1.90 0.88 22.63
C PRO A 263 2.85 1.91 23.23
N GLU A 264 2.48 2.48 24.37
CA GLU A 264 3.40 3.35 25.10
C GLU A 264 4.39 2.51 25.92
N SER A 265 5.62 3.00 26.05
CA SER A 265 6.61 2.42 26.95
C SER A 265 6.09 2.48 28.39
N THR A 266 6.24 1.38 29.12
CA THR A 266 5.89 1.30 30.55
C THR A 266 6.99 1.89 31.43
N GLU A 267 8.16 2.22 30.88
CA GLU A 267 9.21 2.88 31.64
C GLU A 267 8.87 4.38 31.83
N PRO A 268 8.87 4.89 33.08
CA PRO A 268 8.67 6.32 33.30
C PRO A 268 9.79 7.12 32.62
N PRO A 269 9.50 8.30 32.05
CA PRO A 269 10.51 9.14 31.41
C PRO A 269 11.69 9.34 32.37
N ILE A 270 12.92 9.22 31.86
CA ILE A 270 14.19 9.18 32.62
C ILE A 270 14.31 10.31 33.66
N MET A 271 13.60 11.43 33.48
CA MET A 271 13.46 12.51 34.47
C MET A 271 12.90 12.07 35.84
N ALA A 272 12.12 10.99 35.91
CA ALA A 272 11.59 10.47 37.19
C ALA A 272 12.61 9.65 37.99
N ARG A 273 13.75 9.23 37.39
CA ARG A 273 14.78 8.45 38.10
C ARG A 273 15.65 9.30 39.04
N PHE A 274 15.71 10.61 38.85
CA PHE A 274 16.54 11.50 39.69
C PHE A 274 15.86 12.02 40.96
N TYR A 275 14.54 11.85 41.12
CA TYR A 275 13.82 12.33 42.32
C TYR A 275 13.55 11.27 43.41
N ARG A 276 13.97 10.01 43.23
CA ARG A 276 13.74 8.92 44.21
C ARG A 276 14.91 8.56 45.12
N ARG A 277 15.99 9.34 45.13
CA ARG A 277 17.08 9.20 46.12
C ARG A 277 17.24 10.47 46.95
N ARG A 278 16.30 10.73 47.85
CA ARG A 278 16.45 11.60 49.04
C ARG A 278 15.20 11.47 49.91
N ARG A 279 15.10 10.36 50.64
CA ARG A 279 14.48 10.28 51.98
C ARG A 279 15.18 9.19 52.75
#